data_AF-A0A2P4X0N6-F1
#
_entry.id   AF-A0A2P4X0N6-F1
#
_cell.length_a   1.000
_cell.length_b   1.000
_cell.length_c   1.000
_cell.angle_alpha   90.00
_cell.angle_beta   90.00
_cell.angle_gamma   90.00
#
_symmetry.space_group_name_H-M   'P 1'
#
loop_
_entity.id
_entity.type
_entity.pdbx_description
1 polymer ?
#
loop_
_entity_poly.entity_id
_entity_poly.type
_entity_poly.pdbx_seq_one_letter_code
_entity_poly.pdbx_strand_id
1 'polypeptide(L)'
;MSATLEQARLLVQRKRHVLQEIESGGATEYGPLEEVKDVANTMREFGVRIHVAKKNVGRYKYSFNSLQRKYLPEIYRPPMSTIQDMVTSVTARDS
;
A
#
# COMPACT_ATOMS: atom_id res chain seq x y z
N MET A 1 5.65 4.85 -1.35
CA MET A 1 4.29 4.47 -1.84
C MET A 1 4.27 4.08 -3.32
N SER A 2 5.03 4.76 -4.19
CA SER A 2 5.12 4.46 -5.63
C SER A 2 5.54 3.02 -5.93
N ALA A 3 6.66 2.51 -5.39
CA ALA A 3 7.14 1.20 -5.84
C ALA A 3 6.18 0.02 -5.55
N THR A 4 5.40 0.06 -4.46
CA THR A 4 4.41 -0.98 -4.12
C THR A 4 3.19 -0.86 -5.03
N LEU A 5 2.89 0.34 -5.49
CA LEU A 5 1.84 0.56 -6.48
C LEU A 5 2.27 0.01 -7.84
N GLU A 6 3.51 0.29 -8.25
CA GLU A 6 4.05 -0.21 -9.51
C GLU A 6 4.19 -1.74 -9.49
N GLN A 7 4.70 -2.31 -8.40
CA GLN A 7 4.73 -3.76 -8.21
C GLN A 7 3.33 -4.37 -8.27
N ALA A 8 2.34 -3.76 -7.63
CA ALA A 8 0.95 -4.21 -7.71
C ALA A 8 0.39 -4.15 -9.13
N ARG A 9 0.69 -3.09 -9.89
CA ARG A 9 0.31 -2.99 -11.31
C ARG A 9 0.89 -4.13 -12.14
N LEU A 10 2.20 -4.37 -12.02
CA LEU A 10 2.87 -5.46 -12.72
C LEU A 10 2.29 -6.83 -12.34
N LEU A 11 2.01 -7.05 -11.06
CA LEU A 11 1.40 -8.29 -10.58
C LEU A 11 -0.02 -8.50 -11.10
N VAL A 12 -0.88 -7.47 -11.05
CA VAL A 12 -2.25 -7.54 -11.56
C VAL A 12 -2.26 -7.71 -13.08
N GLN A 13 -1.42 -6.98 -13.81
CA GLN A 13 -1.28 -7.14 -15.26
C GLN A 13 -0.83 -8.56 -15.62
N ARG A 14 0.17 -9.09 -14.93
CA ARG A 14 0.66 -10.47 -15.14
C ARG A 14 -0.42 -11.49 -14.80
N LYS A 15 -1.10 -11.34 -13.66
CA LYS A 15 -2.20 -12.21 -13.22
C LYS A 15 -3.29 -12.25 -14.29
N ARG A 16 -3.68 -11.10 -14.84
CA ARG A 16 -4.70 -11.03 -15.89
C ARG A 16 -4.26 -11.64 -17.20
N HIS A 17 -3.00 -11.50 -17.60
CA HIS A 17 -2.49 -12.18 -18.79
C HIS A 17 -2.53 -13.71 -18.62
N VAL A 18 -2.07 -14.21 -17.47
CA VAL A 18 -2.07 -15.66 -17.16
C VAL A 18 -3.49 -16.20 -16.97
N LEU A 19 -4.37 -15.44 -16.32
CA LEU A 19 -5.75 -15.84 -16.10
C LEU A 19 -6.62 -15.65 -17.34
N GLN A 20 -6.38 -14.70 -18.24
CA GLN A 20 -7.10 -14.65 -19.52
C GLN A 20 -6.86 -15.89 -20.39
N GLU A 21 -5.68 -16.52 -20.27
CA GLU A 21 -5.40 -17.82 -20.89
C GLU A 21 -6.20 -18.98 -20.25
N ILE A 22 -6.79 -18.79 -19.06
CA ILE A 22 -7.48 -19.81 -18.25
C ILE A 22 -8.99 -19.50 -18.05
N GLU A 23 -9.41 -18.23 -18.01
CA GLU A 23 -10.70 -17.70 -17.56
C GLU A 23 -11.50 -17.03 -18.69
N SER A 24 -11.63 -17.67 -19.85
CA SER A 24 -12.64 -17.32 -20.85
C SER A 24 -14.09 -17.59 -20.36
N GLY A 25 -14.41 -17.25 -19.10
CA GLY A 25 -15.69 -17.58 -18.46
C GLY A 25 -16.01 -16.94 -17.10
N GLY A 26 -15.34 -15.87 -16.64
CA GLY A 26 -15.68 -15.25 -15.35
C GLY A 26 -15.36 -13.77 -15.25
N ALA A 27 -16.38 -12.91 -15.36
CA ALA A 27 -16.23 -11.47 -15.12
C ALA A 27 -16.24 -11.19 -13.61
N THR A 28 -15.13 -10.70 -13.06
CA THR A 28 -15.10 -10.17 -11.70
C THR A 28 -15.53 -8.69 -11.70
N GLU A 29 -16.36 -8.33 -10.73
CA GLU A 29 -17.10 -7.05 -10.60
C GLU A 29 -16.20 -5.84 -10.23
N TYR A 30 -14.88 -6.04 -10.08
CA TYR A 30 -13.94 -5.02 -9.60
C TYR A 30 -13.10 -4.39 -10.71
N GLY A 31 -13.05 -3.05 -10.73
CA GLY A 31 -12.26 -2.30 -11.70
C GLY A 31 -10.73 -2.55 -11.56
N PRO A 32 -9.95 -2.42 -12.65
CA PRO A 32 -8.49 -2.61 -12.65
C PRO A 32 -7.72 -1.83 -11.57
N LEU A 33 -8.18 -0.62 -11.26
CA LEU A 33 -7.51 0.27 -10.32
C LEU A 33 -7.72 -0.13 -8.85
N GLU A 34 -8.88 -0.72 -8.52
CA GLU A 34 -9.16 -1.14 -7.15
C GLU A 34 -8.37 -2.40 -6.80
N GLU A 35 -8.32 -3.39 -7.70
CA GLU A 35 -7.49 -4.60 -7.51
C GLU A 35 -6.01 -4.23 -7.29
N VAL A 36 -5.49 -3.27 -8.08
CA VAL A 36 -4.11 -2.76 -7.92
C VAL A 36 -3.91 -2.10 -6.56
N LYS A 37 -4.89 -1.30 -6.11
CA LYS A 37 -4.83 -0.61 -4.80
C LYS A 37 -4.84 -1.60 -3.65
N ASP A 38 -5.66 -2.66 -3.73
CA ASP A 38 -5.73 -3.71 -2.72
C ASP A 38 -4.43 -4.49 -2.61
N VAL A 39 -3.88 -4.96 -3.73
CA VAL A 39 -2.57 -5.63 -3.75
C VAL A 39 -1.50 -4.70 -3.20
N ALA A 40 -1.49 -3.43 -3.59
CA ALA A 40 -0.55 -2.46 -3.07
C ALA A 40 -0.70 -2.26 -1.55
N ASN A 41 -1.93 -2.26 -1.02
CA ASN A 41 -2.20 -2.14 0.41
C ASN A 41 -1.73 -3.37 1.19
N THR A 42 -1.96 -4.58 0.69
CA THR A 42 -1.39 -5.81 1.26
C THR A 42 0.14 -5.73 1.34
N MET A 43 0.79 -5.27 0.27
CA MET A 43 2.24 -5.10 0.27
C MET A 43 2.73 -3.99 1.23
N ARG A 44 1.92 -2.94 1.43
CA ARG A 44 2.25 -1.84 2.34
C ARG A 44 2.13 -2.28 3.81
N GLU A 45 1.18 -3.14 4.13
CA GLU A 45 0.90 -3.59 5.49
C GLU A 45 1.75 -4.77 5.92
N PHE A 46 1.92 -5.76 5.05
CA PHE A 46 2.57 -7.03 5.38
C PHE A 46 3.84 -7.30 4.58
N GLY A 47 4.09 -6.53 3.51
CA GLY A 47 5.25 -6.73 2.66
C GLY A 47 6.56 -6.21 3.25
N VAL A 48 7.65 -6.43 2.51
CA VAL A 48 9.03 -6.14 2.97
C VAL A 48 9.25 -4.69 3.38
N ARG A 49 8.55 -3.73 2.75
CA ARG A 49 8.81 -2.29 2.98
C ARG A 49 8.43 -1.80 4.37
N ILE A 50 7.51 -2.47 5.07
CA ILE A 50 7.19 -2.10 6.47
C ILE A 50 8.37 -2.41 7.41
N HIS A 51 9.24 -3.36 7.05
CA HIS A 51 10.44 -3.67 7.81
C HIS A 51 11.53 -2.60 7.65
N VAL A 52 11.59 -1.95 6.49
CA VAL A 52 12.46 -0.79 6.27
C VAL A 52 12.03 0.36 7.18
N ALA A 53 10.72 0.59 7.32
CA ALA A 53 10.20 1.56 8.26
C ALA A 53 10.64 1.23 9.71
N LYS A 54 10.53 -0.04 10.14
CA LYS A 54 11.03 -0.44 11.47
C LYS A 54 12.50 -0.14 11.69
N LYS A 55 13.37 -0.40 10.69
CA LYS A 55 14.80 -0.09 10.82
C LYS A 55 15.06 1.40 10.94
N ASN A 56 14.31 2.23 10.23
CA ASN A 56 14.59 3.67 10.14
C ASN A 56 13.92 4.49 11.25
N VAL A 57 12.72 4.08 11.71
CA VAL A 57 11.91 4.84 12.67
C VAL A 57 11.55 4.05 13.93
N GLY A 58 12.14 2.87 14.11
CA GLY A 58 11.97 2.00 15.29
C GLY A 58 10.66 1.22 15.36
N ARG A 59 9.74 1.41 14.40
CA ARG A 59 8.38 0.84 14.43
C ARG A 59 7.88 0.43 13.06
N TYR A 60 6.95 -0.54 13.01
CA TYR A 60 6.27 -0.97 11.78
C TYR A 60 5.21 0.03 11.31
N LYS A 61 5.59 1.31 11.20
CA LYS A 61 4.74 2.40 10.71
C LYS A 61 5.58 3.30 9.81
N TYR A 62 5.04 3.69 8.66
CA TYR A 62 5.67 4.69 7.81
C TYR A 62 5.78 6.03 8.55
N SER A 63 6.76 6.84 8.16
CA SER A 63 7.14 8.08 8.84
C SER A 63 6.16 9.24 8.70
N PHE A 64 5.09 9.09 7.94
CA PHE A 64 4.09 10.14 7.74
C PHE A 64 2.82 9.89 8.56
N ASN A 65 2.17 10.98 8.95
CA ASN A 65 1.01 10.95 9.83
C ASN A 65 -0.32 10.97 9.06
N SER A 66 -1.42 10.93 9.83
CA SER A 66 -2.78 10.89 9.26
C SER A 66 -3.15 12.14 8.46
N LEU A 67 -2.60 13.31 8.79
CA LEU A 67 -2.83 14.54 8.02
C LEU A 67 -2.13 14.46 6.66
N GLN A 68 -0.85 14.10 6.63
CA GLN A 68 -0.08 13.93 5.39
C GLN A 68 -0.73 12.89 4.47
N ARG A 69 -1.28 11.80 5.05
CA ARG A 69 -2.04 10.78 4.33
C ARG A 69 -3.29 11.34 3.62
N LYS A 70 -4.00 12.30 4.22
CA LYS A 70 -5.21 12.89 3.62
C LYS A 70 -4.91 13.62 2.32
N TYR A 71 -3.75 14.25 2.22
CA TYR A 71 -3.31 14.99 1.03
C TYR A 71 -2.71 14.12 -0.09
N LEU A 72 -2.54 12.81 0.13
CA LEU A 72 -2.14 11.89 -0.93
C LEU A 72 -3.34 11.57 -1.85
N PRO A 73 -3.11 11.43 -3.17
CA PRO A 73 -4.11 10.85 -4.06
C PRO A 73 -4.50 9.46 -3.57
N GLU A 74 -5.75 9.08 -3.79
CA GLU A 74 -6.36 7.91 -3.14
C GLU A 74 -5.56 6.62 -3.34
N ILE A 75 -5.07 6.38 -4.56
CA ILE A 75 -4.30 5.18 -4.92
C ILE A 75 -2.94 5.07 -4.19
N TYR A 76 -2.39 6.20 -3.74
CA TYR A 76 -1.14 6.28 -2.99
C TYR A 76 -1.34 6.26 -1.49
N ARG A 77 -2.59 6.39 -1.03
CA ARG A 77 -2.93 6.44 0.39
C ARG A 77 -2.80 5.04 1.00
N PRO A 78 -1.85 4.79 1.92
CA PRO A 78 -1.70 3.47 2.54
C PRO A 78 -2.81 3.20 3.57
N PRO A 79 -2.92 1.98 4.12
CA PRO A 79 -3.84 1.68 5.22
C PRO A 79 -3.52 2.49 6.50
N MET A 80 -4.54 2.85 7.27
CA MET A 80 -4.38 3.58 8.55
C MET A 80 -3.52 2.80 9.56
N SER A 81 -3.62 1.47 9.54
CA SER A 81 -2.80 0.56 10.35
C SER A 81 -1.30 0.66 10.08
N THR A 82 -0.87 1.31 8.99
CA THR A 82 0.55 1.41 8.61
C THR A 82 1.16 2.79 8.85
N ILE A 83 0.40 3.76 9.36
CA ILE A 83 0.88 5.13 9.60
C ILE A 83 0.85 5.52 11.07
N GLN A 84 1.60 6.56 11.43
CA GLN A 84 1.59 7.11 12.78
C GLN A 84 0.36 8.00 12.99
N ASP A 85 -0.18 8.01 14.20
CA ASP A 85 -1.14 9.03 14.57
C ASP A 85 -0.45 10.40 14.73
N MET A 86 -1.24 11.47 14.72
CA MET A 86 -0.71 12.84 14.84
C MET A 86 0.06 13.02 16.15
N VAL A 87 -0.47 12.51 17.26
CA VAL A 87 0.06 12.72 18.60
C VAL A 87 1.44 12.08 18.74
N THR A 88 1.57 10.80 18.42
CA THR A 88 2.83 10.06 18.48
C THR A 88 3.83 10.56 17.45
N SER A 89 3.39 11.14 16.33
CA SER A 89 4.31 11.71 15.32
C SER A 89 4.99 13.00 15.78
N VAL A 90 4.35 13.76 16.67
CA VAL A 90 4.91 15.01 17.23
C VAL A 90 5.75 14.70 18.47
N THR A 91 5.25 13.87 19.39
CA THR A 91 5.94 13.60 20.66
C THR A 91 7.21 12.78 20.52
N ALA A 92 7.25 11.85 19.55
CA ALA A 92 8.41 10.98 19.33
C ALA A 92 9.53 11.61 18.48
N ARG A 93 9.42 12.89 18.12
CA ARG A 93 10.40 13.59 17.28
C ARG A 93 11.53 14.22 18.10
N ASP A 94 11.27 14.50 19.38
CA ASP A 94 12.16 15.23 20.29
C ASP A 94 12.72 14.31 21.41
N SER A 95 12.64 12.99 21.25
CA SER A 95 13.18 11.96 22.16
C SER A 95 14.25 11.14 21.47
#